data_AF-A0A7I8XMJ9-F1
#
_entry.id   AF-A0A7I8XMJ9-F1
#
_cell.length_a   1.000
_cell.length_b   1.000
_cell.length_c   1.000
_cell.angle_alpha   90.00
_cell.angle_beta   90.00
_cell.angle_gamma   90.00
#
_symmetry.space_group_name_H-M   'P 1'
#
loop_
_entity.id
_entity.type
_entity.pdbx_description
1 polymer ?
#
loop_
_entity_poly.entity_id
_entity_poly.type
_entity_poly.pdbx_seq_one_letter_code
_entity_poly.pdbx_strand_id
1 'polypeptide(L)'
;MTSRKVKTLSYHISLCLIGIDLNFGFVAYATKNCCNMIGKTFLLLTLTFIVGTAMPLGKAVGAKGKLLCKGKPEFEVSVKLWDDGGPELDDKLAETATDSEGRFQLEGHMFGSIMDPKITIDHDCDDSWPCQRRLTIYIPDSFVDKGRRPLFLYDAGVIELSGEFGGEKRDCIH
;
A
#
# COMPACT_ATOMS: atom_id res chain seq x y z
N MET A 1 -14.28 -70.55 14.02
CA MET A 1 -14.29 -70.48 12.54
C MET A 1 -14.24 -69.00 12.16
N THR A 2 -13.21 -68.64 11.39
CA THR A 2 -13.01 -67.39 10.61
C THR A 2 -12.87 -66.04 11.32
N SER A 3 -11.60 -65.64 11.43
CA SER A 3 -11.08 -64.26 11.46
C SER A 3 -11.73 -63.36 10.39
N ARG A 4 -12.10 -62.13 10.77
CA ARG A 4 -12.25 -61.01 9.81
C ARG A 4 -11.48 -59.80 10.33
N LYS A 5 -10.46 -59.45 9.55
CA LYS A 5 -9.55 -58.31 9.70
C LYS A 5 -10.33 -56.98 9.79
N VAL A 6 -10.04 -56.19 10.82
CA VAL A 6 -10.39 -54.76 10.84
C VAL A 6 -9.35 -54.02 10.00
N LYS A 7 -9.79 -53.37 8.92
CA LYS A 7 -8.94 -52.48 8.13
C LYS A 7 -8.88 -51.11 8.83
N THR A 8 -7.71 -50.76 9.33
CA THR A 8 -7.36 -49.40 9.75
C THR A 8 -7.15 -48.55 8.51
N LEU A 9 -7.98 -47.51 8.34
CA LEU A 9 -7.71 -46.42 7.42
C LEU A 9 -7.08 -45.27 8.22
N SER A 10 -5.75 -45.17 8.15
CA SER A 10 -5.02 -43.99 8.64
C SER A 10 -5.06 -42.91 7.57
N TYR A 11 -5.67 -41.77 7.88
CA TYR A 11 -5.38 -40.52 7.20
C TYR A 11 -4.44 -39.72 8.09
N HIS A 12 -3.17 -39.66 7.69
CA HIS A 12 -2.18 -38.77 8.28
C HIS A 12 -2.35 -37.39 7.66
N ILE A 13 -2.80 -36.42 8.46
CA ILE A 13 -2.48 -35.01 8.23
C ILE A 13 -1.51 -34.64 9.34
N SER A 14 -0.23 -34.64 8.98
CA SER A 14 0.86 -34.17 9.81
C SER A 14 0.80 -32.65 9.85
N LEU A 15 0.35 -32.09 10.97
CA LEU A 15 0.89 -30.82 11.43
C LEU A 15 1.72 -31.10 12.67
N CYS A 16 2.95 -31.52 12.38
CA CYS A 16 4.05 -31.44 13.31
C CYS A 16 4.26 -29.96 13.61
N LEU A 17 3.94 -29.52 14.83
CA LEU A 17 4.62 -28.46 15.57
C LEU A 17 4.03 -28.47 16.99
N ILE A 18 4.90 -28.65 17.97
CA ILE A 18 4.66 -28.75 19.43
C ILE A 18 4.23 -30.16 19.90
N GLY A 19 5.21 -31.06 20.03
CA GLY A 19 5.02 -32.41 20.57
C GLY A 19 4.76 -32.40 22.07
N ILE A 20 3.49 -32.56 22.46
CA ILE A 20 3.09 -32.91 23.82
C ILE A 20 1.97 -33.96 23.74
N ASP A 21 2.32 -35.21 24.02
CA ASP A 21 1.36 -36.30 24.23
C ASP A 21 0.80 -36.19 25.66
N LEU A 22 -0.45 -35.73 25.79
CA LEU A 22 -1.19 -35.80 27.05
C LEU A 22 -2.25 -36.90 26.95
N ASN A 23 -1.92 -38.05 27.55
CA ASN A 23 -2.83 -39.15 27.79
C ASN A 23 -3.80 -38.75 28.91
N PHE A 24 -5.07 -38.52 28.59
CA PHE A 24 -6.13 -38.37 29.59
C PHE A 24 -7.24 -39.38 29.31
N GLY A 25 -7.31 -40.41 30.16
CA GLY A 25 -8.39 -41.37 30.16
C GLY A 25 -9.70 -40.67 30.53
N PHE A 26 -10.64 -40.62 29.59
CA PHE A 26 -11.99 -40.14 29.84
C PHE A 26 -12.89 -41.31 30.22
N VAL A 27 -13.34 -41.34 31.48
CA VAL A 27 -14.57 -42.05 31.85
C VAL A 27 -15.73 -41.23 31.27
N ALA A 28 -16.36 -41.74 30.22
CA ALA A 28 -17.49 -41.10 29.57
C ALA A 28 -18.77 -41.26 30.43
N TYR A 29 -19.11 -40.24 31.21
CA TYR A 29 -20.47 -40.10 31.72
C TYR A 29 -21.34 -39.44 30.64
N ALA A 30 -22.12 -40.27 29.95
CA ALA A 30 -23.08 -39.83 28.96
C ALA A 30 -24.29 -39.16 29.64
N THR A 31 -24.31 -37.83 29.68
CA THR A 31 -25.56 -37.08 29.87
C THR A 31 -26.04 -36.58 28.50
N LYS A 32 -27.17 -37.14 28.06
CA LYS A 32 -27.78 -37.01 26.71
C LYS A 32 -28.14 -35.58 26.26
N ASN A 33 -27.81 -34.54 27.02
CA ASN A 33 -28.18 -33.15 26.70
C ASN A 33 -26.98 -32.22 26.39
N CYS A 34 -25.72 -32.65 26.55
CA CYS A 34 -24.55 -31.80 26.24
C CYS A 34 -24.18 -31.71 24.74
N CYS A 35 -24.56 -32.71 23.94
CA CYS A 35 -24.16 -32.80 22.53
C CYS A 35 -24.79 -31.68 21.66
N ASN A 36 -26.00 -31.23 22.01
CA ASN A 36 -26.70 -30.16 21.30
C ASN A 36 -26.22 -28.75 21.65
N MET A 37 -25.50 -28.59 22.77
CA MET A 37 -25.07 -27.28 23.27
C MET A 37 -23.66 -26.93 22.80
N ILE A 38 -22.79 -27.94 22.64
CA ILE A 38 -21.41 -27.79 22.14
C ILE A 38 -21.39 -27.57 20.62
N GLY A 39 -22.27 -28.24 19.86
CA GLY A 39 -22.38 -28.04 18.41
C GLY A 39 -22.94 -26.67 18.01
N LYS A 40 -23.85 -26.11 18.82
CA LYS A 40 -24.41 -24.76 18.59
C LYS A 40 -23.42 -23.66 18.96
N THR A 41 -22.66 -23.81 20.04
CA THR A 41 -21.62 -22.83 20.42
C THR A 41 -20.42 -22.83 19.47
N PHE A 42 -19.99 -24.00 18.96
CA PHE A 42 -18.94 -24.06 17.94
C PHE A 42 -19.38 -23.43 16.61
N LEU A 43 -20.63 -23.68 16.19
CA LEU A 43 -21.21 -23.09 14.97
C LEU A 43 -21.37 -21.56 15.11
N LEU A 44 -21.77 -21.06 16.29
CA LEU A 44 -21.83 -19.62 16.58
C LEU A 44 -20.43 -18.98 16.66
N LEU A 45 -19.43 -19.64 17.25
CA LEU A 45 -18.05 -19.13 17.31
C LEU A 45 -17.40 -19.03 15.92
N THR A 46 -17.67 -20.00 15.03
CA THR A 46 -17.20 -19.94 13.64
C THR A 46 -17.90 -18.86 12.83
N LEU A 47 -19.18 -18.56 13.12
CA LEU A 47 -19.94 -17.52 12.42
C LEU A 47 -19.45 -16.11 12.79
N THR A 48 -18.98 -15.90 14.03
CA THR A 48 -18.39 -14.63 14.46
C THR A 48 -16.99 -14.38 13.91
N PHE A 49 -16.23 -15.42 13.54
CA PHE A 49 -14.88 -15.29 12.97
C PHE A 49 -14.91 -14.92 11.46
N ILE A 50 -16.05 -15.10 10.78
CA ILE A 50 -16.24 -14.85 9.34
C ILE A 50 -16.70 -13.41 9.07
N VAL A 51 -16.95 -12.59 10.10
CA VAL A 51 -17.10 -11.14 9.91
C VAL A 51 -15.70 -10.56 9.66
N GLY A 52 -15.23 -10.78 8.44
CA GLY A 52 -13.98 -10.24 7.93
C GLY A 52 -13.97 -8.75 8.19
N THR A 53 -12.93 -8.29 8.88
CA THR A 53 -12.67 -6.87 9.04
C THR A 53 -12.59 -6.27 7.64
N ALA A 54 -13.59 -5.49 7.25
CA ALA A 54 -13.53 -4.72 6.03
C ALA A 54 -12.36 -3.75 6.19
N MET A 55 -11.19 -4.11 5.66
CA MET A 55 -10.05 -3.21 5.66
C MET A 55 -10.47 -1.97 4.87
N PRO A 56 -10.24 -0.75 5.41
CA PRO A 56 -10.56 0.47 4.70
C PRO A 56 -9.89 0.41 3.32
N LEU A 57 -10.70 0.62 2.28
CA LEU A 57 -10.19 0.64 0.92
C LEU A 57 -9.28 1.87 0.82
N GLY A 58 -8.01 1.66 0.50
CA GLY A 58 -7.04 2.76 0.37
C GLY A 58 -7.43 3.74 -0.74
N LYS A 59 -6.70 4.84 -0.82
CA LYS A 59 -6.70 5.73 -1.98
C LYS A 59 -5.33 5.69 -2.61
N ALA A 60 -5.28 5.77 -3.94
CA ALA A 60 -4.05 5.73 -4.70
C ALA A 60 -4.05 6.80 -5.78
N VAL A 61 -2.86 7.31 -6.07
CA VAL A 61 -2.61 8.30 -7.12
C VAL A 61 -1.23 8.03 -7.72
N GLY A 62 -1.04 8.44 -8.96
CA GLY A 62 0.29 8.47 -9.55
C GLY A 62 0.42 9.55 -10.59
N ALA A 63 1.66 9.91 -10.89
CA ALA A 63 1.99 10.90 -11.89
C ALA A 63 3.15 10.43 -12.76
N LYS A 64 3.23 11.01 -13.95
CA LYS A 64 4.32 10.84 -14.89
C LYS A 64 4.58 12.15 -15.63
N GLY A 65 5.75 12.26 -16.24
CA GLY A 65 6.09 13.40 -17.08
C GLY A 65 7.53 13.33 -17.58
N LYS A 66 7.99 14.43 -18.19
CA LYS A 66 9.35 14.59 -18.68
C LYS A 66 9.89 15.98 -18.35
N LEU A 67 11.12 16.03 -17.85
CA LEU A 67 11.80 17.26 -17.47
C LEU A 67 12.92 17.57 -18.46
N LEU A 68 12.99 18.83 -18.86
CA LEU A 68 14.03 19.38 -19.70
C LEU A 68 14.75 20.51 -18.96
N CYS A 69 16.02 20.71 -19.28
CA CYS A 69 16.78 21.91 -18.96
C CYS A 69 17.41 22.44 -20.25
N LYS A 70 17.04 23.66 -20.66
CA LYS A 70 17.50 24.30 -21.90
C LYS A 70 17.30 23.41 -23.13
N GLY A 71 16.13 22.79 -23.22
CA GLY A 71 15.74 21.90 -24.31
C GLY A 71 16.39 20.51 -24.30
N LYS A 72 17.19 20.17 -23.28
CA LYS A 72 17.81 18.84 -23.14
C LYS A 72 17.13 18.05 -22.02
N PRO A 73 16.98 16.73 -22.14
CA PRO A 73 16.49 15.91 -21.04
C PRO A 73 17.36 16.07 -19.78
N GLU A 74 16.71 16.29 -18.63
CA GLU A 74 17.40 16.46 -17.35
C GLU A 74 17.37 15.15 -16.55
N PHE A 75 18.55 14.63 -16.22
CA PHE A 75 18.73 13.34 -15.55
C PHE A 75 18.86 13.52 -14.03
N GLU A 76 18.40 12.53 -13.25
CA GLU A 76 18.54 12.50 -11.79
C GLU A 76 17.87 13.66 -11.03
N VAL A 77 16.81 14.26 -11.60
CA VAL A 77 15.99 15.25 -10.90
C VAL A 77 15.05 14.55 -9.92
N SER A 78 15.07 14.93 -8.64
CA SER A 78 14.18 14.35 -7.63
C SER A 78 12.74 14.81 -7.83
N VAL A 79 11.83 13.84 -7.89
CA VAL A 79 10.38 14.06 -7.96
C VAL A 79 9.72 13.31 -6.81
N LYS A 80 9.01 14.05 -5.96
CA LYS A 80 8.34 13.51 -4.77
C LYS A 80 6.83 13.69 -4.89
N LEU A 81 6.08 12.69 -4.47
CA LEU A 81 4.62 12.69 -4.42
C LEU A 81 4.19 12.83 -2.97
N TRP A 82 3.30 13.79 -2.72
CA TRP A 82 2.83 14.19 -1.39
C TRP A 82 1.31 14.19 -1.32
N ASP A 83 0.79 14.03 -0.11
CA ASP A 83 -0.58 14.39 0.27
C ASP A 83 -0.56 15.64 1.17
N ASP A 84 -1.34 16.67 0.81
CA ASP A 84 -1.51 17.94 1.53
C ASP A 84 -2.87 18.04 2.24
N GLY A 85 -3.64 16.95 2.30
CA GLY A 85 -5.02 16.95 2.83
C GLY A 85 -5.12 16.89 4.35
N GLY A 86 -3.98 16.80 5.06
CA GLY A 86 -3.90 16.64 6.51
C GLY A 86 -3.75 17.96 7.29
N PRO A 87 -4.04 17.97 8.61
CA PRO A 87 -3.77 19.11 9.49
C PRO A 87 -2.29 19.24 9.90
N GLU A 88 -1.47 18.24 9.59
CA GLU A 88 -0.05 18.16 9.92
C GLU A 88 0.81 18.47 8.69
N LEU A 89 2.12 18.19 8.76
CA LEU A 89 3.02 18.31 7.62
C LEU A 89 2.61 17.33 6.51
N ASP A 90 2.86 17.71 5.26
CA ASP A 90 2.58 16.90 4.07
C ASP A 90 3.13 15.48 4.20
N ASP A 91 2.30 14.49 3.87
CA ASP A 91 2.68 13.08 3.94
C ASP A 91 3.39 12.66 2.64
N LYS A 92 4.66 12.23 2.74
CA LYS A 92 5.40 11.71 1.58
C LYS A 92 4.88 10.34 1.19
N LEU A 93 4.28 10.22 0.01
CA LEU A 93 3.73 8.97 -0.51
C LEU A 93 4.75 8.18 -1.33
N ALA A 94 5.54 8.86 -2.16
CA ALA A 94 6.54 8.24 -3.02
C ALA A 94 7.60 9.24 -3.45
N GLU A 95 8.73 8.72 -3.95
CA GLU A 95 9.82 9.51 -4.50
C GLU A 95 10.48 8.72 -5.65
N THR A 96 10.92 9.45 -6.67
CA THR A 96 11.66 8.91 -7.81
C THR A 96 12.65 9.94 -8.33
N ALA A 97 13.49 9.55 -9.28
CA ALA A 97 14.36 10.45 -10.01
C ALA A 97 14.14 10.29 -11.53
N THR A 98 14.36 11.34 -12.31
CA THR A 98 14.23 11.25 -13.77
C THR A 98 15.27 10.31 -14.39
N ASP A 99 14.85 9.54 -15.40
CA ASP A 99 15.72 8.69 -16.21
C ASP A 99 16.59 9.50 -17.19
N SER A 100 17.48 8.83 -17.94
CA SER A 100 18.37 9.48 -18.90
C SER A 100 17.66 10.17 -20.08
N GLU A 101 16.38 9.90 -20.27
CA GLU A 101 15.50 10.59 -21.21
C GLU A 101 14.67 11.70 -20.53
N GLY A 102 14.96 12.01 -19.27
CA GLY A 102 14.29 13.02 -18.46
C GLY A 102 12.92 12.61 -17.96
N ARG A 103 12.52 11.33 -18.10
CA ARG A 103 11.18 10.86 -17.74
C ARG A 103 11.10 10.47 -16.28
N PHE A 104 9.97 10.75 -15.65
CA PHE A 104 9.66 10.23 -14.32
C PHE A 104 8.29 9.55 -14.32
N GLN A 105 8.12 8.60 -13.39
CA GLN A 105 6.84 8.01 -13.04
C GLN A 105 6.89 7.54 -11.59
N LEU A 106 5.86 7.88 -10.82
CA LEU A 106 5.73 7.45 -9.41
C LEU A 106 4.26 7.27 -9.04
N GLU A 107 4.00 6.34 -8.14
CA GLU A 107 2.68 6.05 -7.59
C GLU A 107 2.76 5.91 -6.08
N GLY A 108 1.69 6.31 -5.40
CA GLY A 108 1.57 6.28 -3.95
C GLY A 108 0.16 5.88 -3.54
N HIS A 109 0.03 5.39 -2.31
CA HIS A 109 -1.27 5.12 -1.73
C HIS A 109 -1.25 5.37 -0.23
N MET A 110 -2.43 5.68 0.31
CA MET A 110 -2.63 5.85 1.75
C MET A 110 -4.01 5.36 2.17
N PHE A 111 -4.23 5.27 3.47
CA PHE A 111 -5.55 5.03 4.06
C PHE A 111 -6.05 6.33 4.66
N GLY A 112 -7.21 6.83 4.22
CA GLY A 112 -7.74 8.10 4.67
C GLY A 112 -8.99 8.54 3.90
N SER A 113 -9.68 9.55 4.43
CA SER A 113 -10.93 10.07 3.87
C SER A 113 -10.72 11.15 2.82
N ILE A 114 -9.66 11.95 2.94
CA ILE A 114 -9.28 13.06 2.05
C ILE A 114 -7.86 12.77 1.55
N MET A 115 -7.58 13.14 0.30
CA MET A 115 -6.25 13.01 -0.29
C MET A 115 -6.16 14.12 -1.33
N ASP A 116 -5.25 15.07 -1.10
CA ASP A 116 -5.05 16.28 -1.89
C ASP A 116 -3.62 16.22 -2.48
N PRO A 117 -3.42 15.42 -3.55
CA PRO A 117 -2.10 15.05 -3.98
C PRO A 117 -1.37 16.15 -4.75
N LYS A 118 -0.06 16.22 -4.57
CA LYS A 118 0.84 17.09 -5.35
C LYS A 118 2.18 16.42 -5.61
N ILE A 119 2.85 16.81 -6.70
CA ILE A 119 4.25 16.49 -6.92
C ILE A 119 5.12 17.71 -6.67
N THR A 120 6.30 17.49 -6.07
CA THR A 120 7.38 18.48 -6.02
C THR A 120 8.53 18.01 -6.89
N ILE A 121 9.11 18.94 -7.64
CA ILE A 121 10.27 18.71 -8.51
C ILE A 121 11.39 19.60 -7.97
N ASP A 122 12.43 18.97 -7.43
CA ASP A 122 13.60 19.64 -6.85
C ASP A 122 14.76 19.59 -7.85
N HIS A 123 15.18 20.75 -8.37
CA HIS A 123 16.14 20.83 -9.48
C HIS A 123 17.15 21.98 -9.37
N ASP A 124 18.30 21.80 -10.02
CA ASP A 124 19.38 22.78 -10.11
C ASP A 124 19.54 23.37 -11.53
N CYS A 125 18.59 23.14 -12.43
CA CYS A 125 18.60 23.73 -13.77
C CYS A 125 18.68 25.27 -13.68
N ASP A 126 19.75 25.83 -14.27
CA ASP A 126 20.09 27.25 -14.20
C ASP A 126 20.22 27.82 -12.77
N ASP A 127 20.63 26.97 -11.82
CA ASP A 127 20.80 27.37 -10.44
C ASP A 127 22.21 27.04 -9.92
N SER A 128 22.88 28.04 -9.35
CA SER A 128 24.22 27.90 -8.75
C SER A 128 24.18 28.04 -7.22
N TRP A 129 22.99 28.02 -6.63
CA TRP A 129 22.78 28.19 -5.20
C TRP A 129 22.77 26.83 -4.48
N PRO A 130 23.15 26.77 -3.19
CA PRO A 130 23.24 25.51 -2.45
C PRO A 130 21.89 24.85 -2.12
N CYS A 131 20.76 25.48 -2.45
CA CYS A 131 19.42 24.94 -2.24
C CYS A 131 18.70 24.85 -3.58
N GLN A 132 18.10 23.70 -3.87
CA GLN A 132 17.49 23.43 -5.16
C GLN A 132 16.22 24.28 -5.35
N ARG A 133 15.91 24.64 -6.59
CA ARG A 133 14.60 25.21 -6.95
C ARG A 133 13.54 24.12 -6.84
N ARG A 134 12.38 24.46 -6.27
CA ARG A 134 11.26 23.55 -6.06
C ARG A 134 10.02 24.04 -6.78
N LEU A 135 9.63 23.31 -7.82
CA LEU A 135 8.34 23.46 -8.50
C LEU A 135 7.31 22.53 -7.84
N THR A 136 6.10 23.02 -7.60
CA THR A 136 4.98 22.22 -7.07
C THR A 136 3.84 22.17 -8.06
N ILE A 137 3.34 20.97 -8.34
CA ILE A 137 2.20 20.75 -9.24
C ILE A 137 1.14 19.94 -8.49
N TYR A 138 -0.04 20.51 -8.32
CA TYR A 138 -1.18 19.79 -7.73
C TYR A 138 -1.80 18.85 -8.76
N ILE A 139 -2.06 17.62 -8.33
CA ILE A 139 -2.74 16.60 -9.13
C ILE A 139 -4.24 16.73 -8.87
N PRO A 140 -5.09 16.86 -9.90
CA PRO A 140 -6.54 16.95 -9.70
C PRO A 140 -7.11 15.71 -9.02
N ASP A 141 -8.07 15.90 -8.11
CA ASP A 141 -8.76 14.82 -7.37
C ASP A 141 -9.37 13.75 -8.27
N SER A 142 -9.65 14.06 -9.54
CA SER A 142 -10.14 13.09 -10.52
C SER A 142 -9.15 11.97 -10.84
N PHE A 143 -7.87 12.11 -10.46
CA PHE A 143 -6.83 11.08 -10.57
C PHE A 143 -6.63 10.27 -9.28
N VAL A 144 -7.47 10.52 -8.26
CA VAL A 144 -7.45 9.78 -7.01
C VAL A 144 -8.40 8.58 -7.10
N ASP A 145 -7.82 7.39 -7.17
CA ASP A 145 -8.55 6.14 -7.29
C ASP A 145 -8.72 5.44 -5.95
N LYS A 146 -9.81 4.68 -5.81
CA LYS A 146 -10.00 3.79 -4.66
C LYS A 146 -9.18 2.51 -4.87
N GLY A 147 -8.33 2.18 -3.91
CA GLY A 147 -7.52 0.97 -3.88
C GLY A 147 -6.09 1.23 -3.44
N ARG A 148 -5.20 0.29 -3.78
CA ARG A 148 -3.76 0.39 -3.49
C ARG A 148 -2.92 0.83 -4.69
N ARG A 149 -3.54 0.95 -5.87
CA ARG A 149 -2.88 1.37 -7.10
C ARG A 149 -3.77 2.31 -7.89
N PRO A 150 -3.21 3.33 -8.53
CA PRO A 150 -3.97 4.19 -9.43
C PRO A 150 -4.41 3.41 -10.66
N LEU A 151 -5.60 3.73 -11.18
CA LEU A 151 -6.09 3.25 -12.46
C LEU A 151 -5.47 4.06 -13.61
N PHE A 152 -5.26 5.36 -13.37
CA PHE A 152 -4.65 6.28 -14.32
C PHE A 152 -3.56 7.12 -13.66
N LEU A 153 -2.55 7.47 -14.45
CA LEU A 153 -1.49 8.37 -14.02
C LEU A 153 -1.78 9.77 -14.55
N TYR A 154 -1.67 10.76 -13.67
CA TYR A 154 -1.66 12.17 -14.07
C TYR A 154 -0.45 12.45 -14.96
N ASP A 155 -0.68 12.98 -16.15
CA ASP A 155 0.39 13.35 -17.08
C ASP A 155 0.72 14.82 -16.90
N ALA A 156 1.84 15.10 -16.23
CA ALA A 156 2.35 16.46 -16.03
C ALA A 156 2.94 17.06 -17.32
N GLY A 157 3.01 16.28 -18.41
CA GLY A 157 3.54 16.70 -19.69
C GLY A 157 5.06 16.83 -19.71
N VAL A 158 5.53 17.73 -20.58
CA VAL A 158 6.95 18.08 -20.71
C VAL A 158 7.17 19.46 -20.08
N ILE A 159 8.08 19.54 -19.11
CA ILE A 159 8.34 20.76 -18.34
C ILE A 159 9.77 21.23 -18.63
N GLU A 160 9.90 22.49 -19.04
CA GLU A 160 11.20 23.17 -19.21
C GLU A 160 11.60 23.88 -17.91
N LEU A 161 12.57 23.33 -17.20
CA LEU A 161 13.01 23.78 -15.88
C LEU A 161 13.87 25.06 -15.92
N SER A 162 14.36 25.47 -17.11
CA SER A 162 15.08 26.75 -17.24
C SER A 162 14.14 27.96 -17.17
N GLY A 163 12.82 27.76 -17.21
CA GLY A 163 11.82 28.82 -17.05
C GLY A 163 11.63 29.24 -15.59
N GLU A 164 11.09 30.44 -15.37
CA GLU A 164 10.64 30.89 -14.05
C GLU A 164 9.17 30.52 -13.84
N PHE A 165 8.85 29.85 -12.73
CA PHE A 165 7.49 29.44 -12.40
C PHE A 165 6.95 30.27 -11.23
N GLY A 166 5.72 30.77 -11.40
CA GLY A 166 5.03 31.48 -10.32
C GLY A 166 4.83 30.57 -9.10
N GLY A 167 5.24 31.04 -7.92
CA GLY A 167 5.11 30.26 -6.67
C GLY A 167 6.19 29.21 -6.45
N GLU A 168 7.23 29.17 -7.29
CA GLU A 168 8.43 28.37 -7.05
C GLU A 168 9.09 28.74 -5.72
N LYS A 169 9.54 27.73 -4.99
CA LYS A 169 10.24 27.87 -3.71
C LYS A 169 11.67 27.33 -3.84
N ARG A 170 12.43 27.40 -2.76
CA ARG A 170 13.72 26.73 -2.64
C ARG A 170 13.66 25.68 -1.55
N ASP A 171 14.35 24.57 -1.77
CA ASP A 171 14.50 23.52 -0.78
C ASP A 171 15.97 23.27 -0.45
N CYS A 172 16.28 23.29 0.84
CA CYS A 172 17.63 23.14 1.36
C CYS A 172 17.80 21.82 2.14
N ILE A 173 16.76 20.98 2.23
CA ILE A 173 16.72 19.79 3.08
C ILE A 173 16.34 18.60 2.21
N HIS A 174 17.35 17.81 1.85
CA HIS A 174 17.19 16.58 1.08
C HIS A 174 16.94 15.36 1.98
#